data_AF-A0A6C0CVG5-F1
#
_entry.id   AF-A0A6C0CVG5-F1
#
_cell.length_a   1.000
_cell.length_b   1.000
_cell.length_c   1.000
_cell.angle_alpha   90.00
_cell.angle_beta   90.00
_cell.angle_gamma   90.00
#
_symmetry.space_group_name_H-M   'P 1'
#
loop_
_entity.id
_entity.type
_entity.pdbx_description
1 polymer ?
#
loop_
_entity_poly.entity_id
_entity_poly.type
_entity_poly.pdbx_seq_one_letter_code
_entity_poly.pdbx_strand_id
1 'polypeptide(L)'
;MATDSSSEIEKKKKQMLSSMGTTTPNNPLGYATTLFRQLFTFGIMIVIGTTMVYSGKVAQANILPTKIKCFPYTNLTPTIDKVDIDINIVKVKPGEVYSTKLDFDQSKNMKIMEEGFLGFLKRMTENKDSGHFYLYACSLYQSAISNNLYMNTAYYNLINSYCSESLILFLLPYFSIFWFIITFAVNLGYITGMWFYNLYLFYSTKTVVNDKTVWQPGESMWSFSNVFKSLFMIFIAFIAWLCVGIGIIVPFMTFTTAVYSILMPMFMEANVKGSGKPYTFSSALLDVFKYKISVIMYIVTYYMITGAYSNFGSTATGVSFIAFIILFFFTNIYKAYKPAAKDTATFGWGKYEQANKECK
;
A
#
# COMPACT_ATOMS: atom_id res chain seq x y z
N MET A 1 47.74 32.37 -58.86
CA MET A 1 46.38 32.25 -58.29
C MET A 1 46.21 30.82 -57.78
N ALA A 2 46.46 30.57 -56.50
CA ALA A 2 46.28 29.25 -55.88
C ALA A 2 46.15 29.44 -54.35
N THR A 3 45.01 29.92 -53.87
CA THR A 3 44.80 30.20 -52.44
C THR A 3 43.37 29.99 -51.92
N ASP A 4 42.49 29.28 -52.64
CA ASP A 4 41.08 29.14 -52.20
C ASP A 4 40.66 27.71 -51.78
N SER A 5 41.36 26.66 -52.23
CA SER A 5 40.98 25.27 -51.92
C SER A 5 41.39 24.81 -50.51
N SER A 6 42.43 25.41 -49.91
CA SER A 6 42.87 25.05 -48.54
C SER A 6 41.89 25.53 -47.47
N SER A 7 41.22 26.65 -47.72
CA SER A 7 40.27 27.31 -46.80
C SER A 7 38.97 26.52 -46.66
N GLU A 8 38.43 25.99 -47.76
CA GLU A 8 37.21 25.17 -47.73
C GLU A 8 37.45 23.79 -47.12
N ILE A 9 38.61 23.18 -47.36
CA ILE A 9 38.98 21.89 -46.77
C ILE A 9 39.15 22.05 -45.26
N GLU A 10 39.77 23.13 -44.77
CA GLU A 10 39.84 23.42 -43.34
C GLU A 10 38.48 23.70 -42.71
N LYS A 11 37.58 24.41 -43.41
CA LYS A 11 36.20 24.63 -42.95
C LYS A 11 35.42 23.32 -42.85
N LYS A 12 35.49 22.44 -43.86
CA LYS A 12 34.85 21.12 -43.82
C LYS A 12 35.46 20.21 -42.77
N LYS A 13 36.78 20.28 -42.54
CA LYS A 13 37.48 19.54 -41.48
C LYS A 13 37.09 20.04 -40.09
N LYS A 14 36.97 21.36 -39.88
CA LYS A 14 36.43 21.95 -38.63
C LYS A 14 34.96 21.63 -38.43
N GLN A 15 34.15 21.62 -39.49
CA GLN A 15 32.74 21.19 -39.42
C GLN A 15 32.61 19.70 -39.09
N MET A 16 33.47 18.84 -39.68
CA MET A 16 33.55 17.41 -39.34
C MET A 16 34.05 17.18 -37.91
N LEU A 17 34.99 17.98 -37.41
CA LEU A 17 35.45 17.93 -36.01
C LEU A 17 34.39 18.45 -35.03
N SER A 18 33.53 19.40 -35.44
CA SER A 18 32.39 19.84 -34.62
C SER A 18 31.17 18.92 -34.72
N SER A 19 31.06 18.11 -35.78
CA SER A 19 29.99 17.12 -35.96
C SER A 19 30.37 15.72 -35.48
N MET A 20 31.68 15.41 -35.36
CA MET A 20 32.21 14.26 -34.65
C MET A 20 32.18 14.53 -33.15
N GLY A 21 30.97 14.45 -32.60
CA GLY A 21 30.71 14.38 -31.16
C GLY A 21 31.22 15.60 -30.41
N THR A 22 30.30 16.50 -30.04
CA THR A 22 30.45 17.17 -28.75
C THR A 22 30.73 16.07 -27.73
N THR A 23 31.99 15.95 -27.31
CA THR A 23 32.38 15.12 -26.17
C THR A 23 31.51 15.59 -25.04
N THR A 24 30.47 14.82 -24.72
CA THR A 24 29.67 15.02 -23.52
C THR A 24 30.70 15.10 -22.41
N PRO A 25 30.77 16.22 -21.66
CA PRO A 25 31.83 16.38 -20.68
C PRO A 25 31.77 15.16 -19.75
N ASN A 26 32.88 14.42 -19.67
CA ASN A 26 33.02 13.29 -18.76
C ASN A 26 32.60 13.76 -17.37
N ASN A 27 31.41 13.37 -16.93
CA ASN A 27 30.83 13.83 -15.67
C ASN A 27 30.58 12.66 -14.73
N PRO A 28 31.64 12.08 -14.12
CA PRO A 28 31.50 10.99 -13.15
C PRO A 28 30.59 11.33 -11.97
N LEU A 29 30.65 12.57 -11.49
CA LEU A 29 29.79 13.03 -10.39
C LEU A 29 28.32 13.09 -10.82
N GLY A 30 28.04 13.56 -12.04
CA GLY A 30 26.71 13.55 -12.64
C GLY A 30 26.16 12.14 -12.83
N TYR A 31 27.00 11.20 -13.28
CA TYR A 31 26.63 9.78 -13.38
C TYR A 31 26.29 9.20 -12.01
N ALA A 32 27.17 9.35 -11.02
CA ALA A 32 26.95 8.83 -9.67
C ALA A 32 25.68 9.42 -9.04
N THR A 33 25.45 10.72 -9.18
CA THR A 33 24.25 11.40 -8.66
C THR A 33 22.98 10.91 -9.35
N THR A 34 23.02 10.75 -10.68
CA THR A 34 21.88 10.24 -11.47
C THR A 34 21.53 8.82 -11.07
N LEU A 35 22.54 7.95 -11.00
CA LEU A 35 22.38 6.56 -10.62
C LEU A 35 21.86 6.44 -9.18
N PHE A 36 22.43 7.20 -8.24
CA PHE A 36 21.95 7.22 -6.85
C PHE A 36 20.48 7.64 -6.77
N ARG A 37 20.08 8.72 -7.46
CA ARG A 37 18.68 9.17 -7.51
C ARG A 37 17.75 8.09 -8.07
N GLN A 38 18.14 7.43 -9.17
CA GLN A 38 17.36 6.36 -9.77
C GLN A 38 17.22 5.15 -8.84
N LEU A 39 18.33 4.72 -8.22
CA LEU A 39 18.33 3.60 -7.26
C LEU A 39 17.53 3.92 -6.00
N PHE A 40 17.61 5.16 -5.50
CA PHE A 40 16.84 5.61 -4.35
C PHE A 40 15.34 5.61 -4.66
N THR A 41 14.92 6.22 -5.78
CA THR A 41 13.53 6.18 -6.24
C THR A 41 13.06 4.74 -6.43
N PHE A 42 13.88 3.89 -7.03
CA PHE A 42 13.55 2.48 -7.22
C PHE A 42 13.42 1.71 -5.89
N GLY A 43 14.25 2.02 -4.91
CA GLY A 43 14.13 1.49 -3.54
C GLY A 43 12.79 1.85 -2.91
N ILE A 44 12.35 3.11 -3.04
CA ILE A 44 11.02 3.54 -2.58
C ILE A 44 9.92 2.75 -3.30
N MET A 45 10.05 2.56 -4.61
CA MET A 45 9.08 1.79 -5.40
C MET A 45 9.02 0.32 -4.99
N ILE A 46 10.14 -0.30 -4.64
CA ILE A 46 10.19 -1.65 -4.07
C ILE A 46 9.42 -1.70 -2.75
N VAL A 47 9.59 -0.71 -1.86
CA VAL A 47 8.86 -0.66 -0.58
C VAL A 47 7.35 -0.55 -0.83
N ILE A 48 6.92 0.39 -1.69
CA ILE A 48 5.49 0.56 -2.02
C ILE A 48 4.92 -0.71 -2.66
N GLY A 49 5.63 -1.29 -3.62
CA GLY A 49 5.20 -2.54 -4.27
C GLY A 49 5.14 -3.72 -3.32
N THR A 50 6.08 -3.81 -2.38
CA THR A 50 6.04 -4.82 -1.31
C THR A 50 4.81 -4.61 -0.43
N THR A 51 4.49 -3.36 -0.08
CA THR A 51 3.27 -3.03 0.66
C THR A 51 2.04 -3.48 -0.10
N MET A 52 1.97 -3.24 -1.41
CA MET A 52 0.83 -3.70 -2.23
C MET A 52 0.71 -5.22 -2.28
N VAL A 53 1.81 -5.95 -2.46
CA VAL A 53 1.81 -7.42 -2.46
C VAL A 53 1.36 -7.95 -1.10
N TYR A 54 1.95 -7.45 -0.02
CA TYR A 54 1.65 -7.91 1.34
C TYR A 54 0.22 -7.56 1.77
N SER A 55 -0.21 -6.32 1.55
CA SER A 55 -1.60 -5.88 1.75
C SER A 55 -2.58 -6.71 0.92
N GLY A 56 -2.17 -7.09 -0.30
CA GLY A 56 -2.85 -8.10 -1.10
C GLY A 56 -3.11 -9.38 -0.33
N LYS A 57 -2.07 -10.01 0.21
CA LYS A 57 -2.20 -11.28 0.93
C LYS A 57 -3.06 -11.14 2.19
N VAL A 58 -2.91 -10.02 2.90
CA VAL A 58 -3.74 -9.68 4.07
C VAL A 58 -5.22 -9.50 3.68
N ALA A 59 -5.49 -8.84 2.56
CA ALA A 59 -6.84 -8.66 2.02
C ALA A 59 -7.48 -9.99 1.57
N GLN A 60 -6.67 -10.89 0.97
CA GLN A 60 -7.10 -12.24 0.60
C GLN A 60 -7.49 -13.06 1.82
N ALA A 61 -6.77 -12.91 2.94
CA ALA A 61 -7.12 -13.51 4.24
C ALA A 61 -8.40 -12.94 4.86
N ASN A 62 -8.90 -11.81 4.35
CA ASN A 62 -10.09 -11.12 4.84
C ASN A 62 -10.07 -10.78 6.35
N ILE A 63 -8.88 -10.63 6.93
CA ILE A 63 -8.71 -10.35 8.37
C ILE A 63 -8.92 -8.88 8.72
N LEU A 64 -8.80 -7.96 7.75
CA LEU A 64 -8.98 -6.52 7.96
C LEU A 64 -10.41 -6.20 8.46
N PRO A 65 -10.57 -5.18 9.33
CA PRO A 65 -11.86 -4.84 9.90
C PRO A 65 -12.66 -3.96 8.92
N THR A 66 -13.22 -4.62 7.90
CA THR A 66 -14.00 -3.96 6.84
C THR A 66 -15.47 -3.77 7.20
N LYS A 67 -15.94 -4.43 8.27
CA LYS A 67 -17.35 -4.45 8.70
C LYS A 67 -17.50 -3.76 10.06
N ILE A 68 -18.20 -2.63 10.09
CA ILE A 68 -18.43 -1.82 11.31
C ILE A 68 -19.18 -2.56 12.42
N LYS A 69 -19.91 -3.64 12.09
CA LYS A 69 -20.66 -4.46 13.06
C LYS A 69 -19.80 -5.46 13.84
N CYS A 70 -18.53 -5.59 13.48
CA CYS A 70 -17.66 -6.63 14.01
C CYS A 70 -16.47 -6.04 14.76
N PHE A 71 -15.71 -6.89 15.43
CA PHE A 71 -14.45 -6.53 16.02
C PHE A 71 -13.50 -5.84 15.01
N PRO A 72 -12.75 -4.79 15.39
CA PRO A 72 -12.63 -4.20 16.73
C PRO A 72 -13.66 -3.12 17.06
N TYR A 73 -14.63 -2.84 16.18
CA TYR A 73 -15.63 -1.79 16.40
C TYR A 73 -16.67 -2.19 17.45
N THR A 74 -17.00 -3.47 17.49
CA THR A 74 -17.89 -4.08 18.48
C THR A 74 -17.16 -5.18 19.25
N ASN A 75 -17.89 -5.90 20.12
CA ASN A 75 -17.38 -7.11 20.79
C ASN A 75 -17.67 -8.39 19.99
N LEU A 76 -18.22 -8.27 18.78
CA LEU A 76 -18.66 -9.41 18.00
C LEU A 76 -17.52 -9.91 17.10
N THR A 77 -16.96 -11.05 17.47
CA THR A 77 -15.81 -11.66 16.80
C THR A 77 -16.23 -12.27 15.46
N PRO A 78 -15.63 -11.86 14.32
CA PRO A 78 -15.92 -12.49 13.03
C PRO A 78 -15.49 -13.96 12.98
N THR A 79 -16.16 -14.77 12.19
CA THR A 79 -15.66 -16.09 11.76
C THR A 79 -15.05 -15.95 10.36
N ILE A 80 -13.83 -16.44 10.17
CA ILE A 80 -13.08 -16.33 8.92
C ILE A 80 -12.67 -17.73 8.47
N ASP A 81 -12.99 -18.06 7.21
CA ASP A 81 -12.60 -19.34 6.63
C ASP A 81 -11.09 -19.42 6.41
N LYS A 82 -10.49 -20.60 6.65
CA LYS A 82 -9.07 -20.81 6.39
C LYS A 82 -8.84 -21.08 4.92
N VAL A 83 -8.01 -20.25 4.29
CA VAL A 83 -7.54 -20.42 2.90
C VAL A 83 -6.03 -20.39 2.88
N ASP A 84 -5.45 -21.20 2.00
CA ASP A 84 -4.01 -21.18 1.75
C ASP A 84 -3.65 -19.93 0.94
N ILE A 85 -2.81 -19.07 1.51
CA ILE A 85 -2.40 -17.82 0.86
C ILE A 85 -0.97 -17.93 0.40
N ASP A 86 -0.80 -17.96 -0.92
CA ASP A 86 0.51 -18.07 -1.53
C ASP A 86 1.21 -16.71 -1.65
N ILE A 87 2.48 -16.66 -1.27
CA ILE A 87 3.40 -15.55 -1.51
C ILE A 87 4.71 -16.07 -2.11
N ASN A 88 5.57 -15.18 -2.61
CA ASN A 88 6.88 -15.52 -3.16
C ASN A 88 6.79 -16.51 -4.33
N ILE A 89 5.83 -16.28 -5.22
CA ILE A 89 5.57 -17.18 -6.34
C ILE A 89 6.72 -17.09 -7.33
N VAL A 90 7.39 -18.21 -7.59
CA VAL A 90 8.49 -18.30 -8.56
C VAL A 90 8.22 -19.40 -9.58
N LYS A 91 8.37 -19.05 -10.85
CA LYS A 91 8.35 -19.99 -11.98
C LYS A 91 9.78 -20.31 -12.36
N VAL A 92 10.23 -21.53 -12.09
CA VAL A 92 11.60 -21.98 -12.38
C VAL A 92 11.70 -22.49 -13.82
N LYS A 93 10.69 -23.26 -14.25
CA LYS A 93 10.52 -23.81 -15.60
C LYS A 93 9.02 -23.88 -15.94
N PRO A 94 8.65 -24.06 -17.22
CA PRO A 94 7.26 -24.36 -17.58
C PRO A 94 6.74 -25.56 -16.75
N GLY A 95 5.63 -25.36 -16.04
CA GLY A 95 5.04 -26.36 -15.14
C GLY A 95 5.66 -26.45 -13.74
N GLU A 96 6.80 -25.80 -13.48
CA GLU A 96 7.50 -25.84 -12.20
C GLU A 96 7.34 -24.51 -11.44
N VAL A 97 6.32 -24.44 -10.59
CA VAL A 97 5.95 -23.26 -9.81
C VAL A 97 6.01 -23.58 -8.32
N TYR A 98 6.68 -22.71 -7.57
CA TYR A 98 6.80 -22.79 -6.13
C TYR A 98 6.25 -21.53 -5.47
N SER A 99 5.67 -21.69 -4.28
CA SER A 99 5.18 -20.60 -3.44
C SER A 99 5.42 -20.91 -1.96
N THR A 100 5.56 -19.85 -1.17
CA THR A 100 5.49 -19.92 0.29
C THR A 100 4.04 -19.76 0.72
N LYS A 101 3.55 -20.65 1.56
CA LYS A 101 2.16 -20.60 2.07
C LYS A 101 2.08 -19.90 3.41
N LEU A 102 1.19 -18.93 3.53
CA LEU A 102 0.94 -18.13 4.73
C LEU A 102 -0.37 -18.55 5.40
N ASP A 103 -0.34 -18.57 6.73
CA ASP A 103 -1.53 -18.69 7.59
C ASP A 103 -1.60 -17.46 8.50
N PHE A 104 -2.70 -16.71 8.43
CA PHE A 104 -2.89 -15.52 9.25
C PHE A 104 -3.67 -15.89 10.52
N ASP A 105 -2.97 -15.89 11.65
CA ASP A 105 -3.59 -16.18 12.94
C ASP A 105 -4.56 -15.06 13.32
N GLN A 106 -5.85 -15.39 13.34
CA GLN A 106 -6.91 -14.44 13.65
C GLN A 106 -6.77 -13.86 15.06
N SER A 107 -6.44 -14.67 16.06
CA SER A 107 -6.34 -14.23 17.46
C SER A 107 -5.22 -13.20 17.65
N LYS A 108 -4.06 -13.48 17.02
CA LYS A 108 -2.90 -12.59 17.05
C LYS A 108 -3.21 -11.26 16.37
N ASN A 109 -3.81 -11.29 15.18
CA ASN A 109 -4.13 -10.07 14.44
C ASN A 109 -5.26 -9.26 15.10
N MET A 110 -6.20 -9.91 15.79
CA MET A 110 -7.19 -9.21 16.62
C MET A 110 -6.55 -8.42 17.76
N LYS A 111 -5.58 -9.01 18.43
CA LYS A 111 -4.84 -8.31 19.49
C LYS A 111 -4.12 -7.07 18.95
N ILE A 112 -3.49 -7.16 17.78
CA ILE A 112 -2.86 -6.00 17.11
C ILE A 112 -3.89 -4.89 16.85
N MET A 113 -5.09 -5.24 16.40
CA MET A 113 -6.17 -4.27 16.18
C MET A 113 -6.69 -3.64 17.49
N GLU A 114 -6.75 -4.42 18.56
CA GLU A 114 -7.18 -3.98 19.90
C GLU A 114 -6.19 -3.01 20.55
N GLU A 115 -4.90 -3.31 20.43
CA GLU A 115 -3.84 -2.48 21.00
C GLU A 115 -3.60 -1.22 20.16
N GLY A 116 -3.87 -1.30 18.86
CA GLY A 116 -3.69 -0.22 17.91
C GLY A 116 -4.76 0.88 17.92
N PHE A 117 -4.78 1.67 16.84
CA PHE A 117 -5.58 2.89 16.73
C PHE A 117 -7.10 2.64 16.80
N LEU A 118 -7.60 1.57 16.17
CA LEU A 118 -9.03 1.24 16.23
C LEU A 118 -9.49 0.88 17.64
N GLY A 119 -8.69 0.12 18.38
CA GLY A 119 -8.95 -0.16 19.79
C GLY A 119 -8.81 1.07 20.68
N PHE A 120 -7.91 2.00 20.37
CA PHE A 120 -7.87 3.31 21.03
C PHE A 120 -9.20 4.08 20.84
N LEU A 121 -9.72 4.16 19.60
CA LEU A 121 -11.01 4.81 19.34
C LEU A 121 -12.16 4.13 20.09
N LYS A 122 -12.17 2.79 20.17
CA LYS A 122 -13.17 2.05 20.95
C LYS A 122 -13.05 2.32 22.45
N ARG A 123 -11.84 2.36 23.01
CA ARG A 123 -11.65 2.71 24.43
C ARG A 123 -12.14 4.13 24.74
N MET A 124 -12.00 5.07 23.81
CA MET A 124 -12.53 6.43 23.97
C MET A 124 -14.05 6.45 24.02
N THR A 125 -14.75 5.57 23.28
CA THR A 125 -16.21 5.48 23.35
C THR A 125 -16.71 4.72 24.57
N GLU A 126 -15.96 3.71 25.03
CA GLU A 126 -16.31 2.85 26.17
C GLU A 126 -15.83 3.37 27.53
N ASN A 127 -15.04 4.44 27.61
CA ASN A 127 -14.61 5.00 28.89
C ASN A 127 -15.84 5.45 29.73
N LYS A 128 -15.85 5.24 31.05
CA LYS A 128 -16.92 5.72 31.97
C LYS A 128 -17.28 7.20 31.79
N ASP A 129 -16.29 8.02 31.45
CA ASP A 129 -16.44 9.48 31.27
C ASP A 129 -16.76 9.85 29.81
N SER A 130 -16.97 8.86 28.94
CA SER A 130 -17.35 9.06 27.54
C SER A 130 -18.68 9.80 27.44
N GLY A 131 -18.67 10.90 26.68
CA GLY A 131 -19.84 11.72 26.37
C GLY A 131 -20.30 11.53 24.93
N HIS A 132 -21.47 12.08 24.60
CA HIS A 132 -22.06 11.96 23.26
C HIS A 132 -21.15 12.47 22.15
N PHE A 133 -20.32 13.48 22.42
CA PHE A 133 -19.35 13.99 21.46
C PHE A 133 -18.25 12.98 21.13
N TYR A 134 -17.71 12.27 22.14
CA TYR A 134 -16.72 11.22 21.91
C TYR A 134 -17.32 10.06 21.12
N LEU A 135 -18.55 9.64 21.46
CA LEU A 135 -19.30 8.66 20.70
C LEU A 135 -19.44 9.09 19.23
N TYR A 136 -19.90 10.31 18.99
CA TYR A 136 -20.10 10.87 17.65
C TYR A 136 -18.79 10.90 16.84
N ALA A 137 -17.74 11.52 17.37
CA ALA A 137 -16.48 11.72 16.65
C ALA A 137 -15.75 10.39 16.39
N CYS A 138 -15.69 9.50 17.38
CA CYS A 138 -15.04 8.19 17.21
C CYS A 138 -15.84 7.29 16.26
N SER A 139 -17.18 7.28 16.35
CA SER A 139 -18.01 6.48 15.43
C SER A 139 -17.91 6.97 13.99
N LEU A 140 -17.83 8.29 13.78
CA LEU A 140 -17.61 8.89 12.47
C LEU A 140 -16.25 8.46 11.90
N TYR A 141 -15.18 8.50 12.70
CA TYR A 141 -13.85 8.11 12.25
C TYR A 141 -13.73 6.59 12.00
N GLN A 142 -14.27 5.77 12.90
CA GLN A 142 -14.33 4.32 12.76
C GLN A 142 -15.09 3.91 11.49
N SER A 143 -16.20 4.60 11.19
CA SER A 143 -16.97 4.38 9.97
C SER A 143 -16.17 4.72 8.72
N ALA A 144 -15.44 5.85 8.72
CA ALA A 144 -14.58 6.24 7.62
C ALA A 144 -13.45 5.22 7.37
N ILE A 145 -12.80 4.76 8.44
CA ILE A 145 -11.76 3.73 8.38
C ILE A 145 -12.32 2.40 7.86
N SER A 146 -13.45 1.94 8.40
CA SER A 146 -14.09 0.69 7.96
C SER A 146 -14.43 0.73 6.46
N ASN A 147 -14.99 1.85 5.99
CA ASN A 147 -15.34 2.02 4.58
C ASN A 147 -14.08 2.04 3.70
N ASN A 148 -13.04 2.78 4.09
CA ASN A 148 -11.83 2.87 3.29
C ASN A 148 -11.02 1.56 3.28
N LEU A 149 -11.00 0.82 4.40
CA LEU A 149 -10.44 -0.54 4.45
C LEU A 149 -11.23 -1.50 3.57
N TYR A 150 -12.56 -1.39 3.52
CA TYR A 150 -13.39 -2.18 2.60
C TYR A 150 -13.01 -1.90 1.14
N MET A 151 -12.90 -0.62 0.76
CA MET A 151 -12.47 -0.23 -0.59
C MET A 151 -11.06 -0.75 -0.91
N ASN A 152 -10.09 -0.55 -0.01
CA ASN A 152 -8.73 -1.04 -0.20
C ASN A 152 -8.68 -2.57 -0.30
N THR A 153 -9.45 -3.29 0.52
CA THR A 153 -9.56 -4.76 0.46
C THR A 153 -10.08 -5.19 -0.91
N ALA A 154 -11.13 -4.55 -1.42
CA ALA A 154 -11.66 -4.83 -2.75
C ALA A 154 -10.62 -4.58 -3.85
N TYR A 155 -9.90 -3.46 -3.79
CA TYR A 155 -8.82 -3.14 -4.73
C TYR A 155 -7.67 -4.15 -4.67
N TYR A 156 -7.21 -4.49 -3.47
CA TYR A 156 -6.12 -5.45 -3.26
C TYR A 156 -6.50 -6.87 -3.74
N ASN A 157 -7.74 -7.27 -3.53
CA ASN A 157 -8.28 -8.53 -4.04
C ASN A 157 -8.40 -8.53 -5.58
N LEU A 158 -8.83 -7.42 -6.18
CA LEU A 158 -8.86 -7.24 -7.62
C LEU A 158 -7.46 -7.37 -8.23
N ILE A 159 -6.47 -6.66 -7.70
CA ILE A 159 -5.11 -6.74 -8.27
C ILE A 159 -4.51 -8.14 -8.07
N ASN A 160 -4.78 -8.80 -6.94
CA ASN A 160 -4.30 -10.16 -6.70
C ASN A 160 -4.92 -11.19 -7.64
N SER A 161 -6.18 -11.03 -8.04
CA SER A 161 -6.83 -11.98 -8.93
C SER A 161 -6.36 -11.83 -10.38
N TYR A 162 -5.99 -10.61 -10.81
CA TYR A 162 -5.65 -10.31 -12.21
C TYR A 162 -4.15 -10.15 -12.48
N CYS A 163 -3.34 -9.82 -11.48
CA CYS A 163 -1.92 -9.50 -11.67
C CYS A 163 -0.99 -10.51 -10.98
N SER A 164 0.14 -10.79 -11.62
CA SER A 164 1.24 -11.51 -10.96
C SER A 164 1.92 -10.64 -9.90
N GLU A 165 2.54 -11.27 -8.89
CA GLU A 165 3.27 -10.54 -7.85
C GLU A 165 4.33 -9.59 -8.41
N SER A 166 5.03 -9.97 -9.48
CA SER A 166 6.04 -9.09 -10.10
C SER A 166 5.42 -7.84 -10.73
N LEU A 167 4.21 -7.95 -11.29
CA LEU A 167 3.47 -6.80 -11.84
C LEU A 167 2.99 -5.90 -10.70
N ILE A 168 2.46 -6.48 -9.63
CA ILE A 168 2.05 -5.75 -8.43
C ILE A 168 3.25 -5.02 -7.80
N LEU A 169 4.41 -5.68 -7.76
CA LEU A 169 5.61 -5.16 -7.12
C LEU A 169 6.29 -4.03 -7.92
N PHE A 170 6.44 -4.19 -9.23
CA PHE A 170 7.27 -3.27 -10.03
C PHE A 170 6.48 -2.28 -10.90
N LEU A 171 5.21 -2.57 -11.23
CA LEU A 171 4.43 -1.75 -12.14
C LEU A 171 3.27 -1.02 -11.44
N LEU A 172 2.51 -1.69 -10.58
CA LEU A 172 1.35 -1.07 -9.93
C LEU A 172 1.66 0.12 -9.00
N PRO A 173 2.85 0.27 -8.37
CA PRO A 173 3.13 1.44 -7.56
C PRO A 173 3.08 2.76 -8.36
N TYR A 174 3.28 2.72 -9.69
CA TYR A 174 3.09 3.90 -10.54
C TYR A 174 1.61 4.29 -10.71
N PHE A 175 0.71 3.30 -10.64
CA PHE A 175 -0.73 3.49 -10.83
C PHE A 175 -1.49 3.66 -9.51
N SER A 176 -0.89 3.33 -8.37
CA SER A 176 -1.54 3.43 -7.05
C SER A 176 -1.91 4.87 -6.68
N ILE A 177 -1.28 5.88 -7.28
CA ILE A 177 -1.65 7.29 -7.10
C ILE A 177 -3.09 7.57 -7.56
N PHE A 178 -3.55 6.94 -8.64
CA PHE A 178 -4.92 7.10 -9.11
C PHE A 178 -5.92 6.49 -8.13
N TRP A 179 -5.59 5.33 -7.55
CA TRP A 179 -6.39 4.72 -6.50
C TRP A 179 -6.44 5.59 -5.23
N PHE A 180 -5.33 6.20 -4.85
CA PHE A 180 -5.28 7.16 -3.74
C PHE A 180 -6.19 8.36 -3.99
N ILE A 181 -6.19 8.94 -5.19
CA ILE A 181 -7.08 10.06 -5.55
C ILE A 181 -8.56 9.64 -5.45
N ILE A 182 -8.91 8.46 -5.98
CA ILE A 182 -10.30 7.95 -5.94
C ILE A 182 -10.74 7.75 -4.50
N THR A 183 -9.96 7.05 -3.69
CA THR A 183 -10.28 6.80 -2.28
C THR A 183 -10.37 8.08 -1.48
N PHE A 184 -9.48 9.06 -1.74
CA PHE A 184 -9.54 10.37 -1.11
C PHE A 184 -10.86 11.09 -1.42
N ALA A 185 -11.28 11.13 -2.69
CA ALA A 185 -12.53 11.77 -3.10
C ALA A 185 -13.77 11.09 -2.48
N VAL A 186 -13.80 9.74 -2.48
CA VAL A 186 -14.90 8.98 -1.88
C VAL A 186 -14.96 9.20 -0.37
N ASN A 187 -13.81 9.19 0.32
CA ASN A 187 -13.75 9.43 1.76
C ASN A 187 -14.21 10.85 2.14
N LEU A 188 -13.88 11.86 1.34
CA LEU A 188 -14.34 13.23 1.57
C LEU A 188 -15.87 13.32 1.56
N GLY A 189 -16.50 12.73 0.54
CA GLY A 189 -17.96 12.65 0.44
C GLY A 189 -18.58 11.80 1.56
N TYR A 190 -18.01 10.63 1.83
CA TYR A 190 -18.49 9.72 2.87
C TYR A 190 -18.42 10.34 4.26
N ILE A 191 -17.30 10.95 4.63
CA ILE A 191 -17.12 11.64 5.92
C ILE A 191 -18.11 12.79 6.04
N THR A 192 -18.31 13.57 4.97
CA THR A 192 -19.30 14.65 4.96
C THR A 192 -20.73 14.12 5.16
N GLY A 193 -21.09 13.02 4.50
CA GLY A 193 -22.40 12.37 4.72
C GLY A 193 -22.55 11.85 6.16
N MET A 194 -21.51 11.18 6.67
CA MET A 194 -21.49 10.64 8.04
C MET A 194 -21.52 11.73 9.11
N TRP A 195 -21.01 12.92 8.83
CA TRP A 195 -21.12 14.10 9.70
C TRP A 195 -22.58 14.39 10.08
N PHE A 196 -23.45 14.44 9.08
CA PHE A 196 -24.87 14.71 9.32
C PHE A 196 -25.63 13.46 9.72
N TYR A 197 -25.30 12.29 9.14
CA TYR A 197 -25.97 11.04 9.46
C TYR A 197 -25.81 10.68 10.94
N ASN A 198 -24.61 10.80 11.51
CA ASN A 198 -24.33 10.40 12.89
C ASN A 198 -24.92 11.33 13.97
N LEU A 199 -25.64 12.39 13.61
CA LEU A 199 -26.28 13.28 14.60
C LEU A 199 -27.28 12.56 15.50
N TYR A 200 -27.86 11.43 15.05
CA TYR A 200 -28.72 10.60 15.89
C TYR A 200 -27.99 10.08 17.15
N LEU A 201 -26.66 9.95 17.12
CA LEU A 201 -25.88 9.46 18.26
C LEU A 201 -25.98 10.39 19.48
N PHE A 202 -26.29 11.68 19.30
CA PHE A 202 -26.54 12.61 20.41
C PHE A 202 -27.82 12.32 21.19
N TYR A 203 -28.66 11.43 20.67
CA TYR A 203 -29.88 10.97 21.34
C TYR A 203 -29.69 9.62 22.02
N SER A 204 -28.51 9.01 21.91
CA SER A 204 -28.19 7.75 22.59
C SER A 204 -28.23 7.91 24.10
N THR A 205 -28.65 6.84 24.78
CA THR A 205 -28.56 6.74 26.24
C THR A 205 -27.32 5.95 26.61
N LYS A 206 -26.79 6.20 27.82
CA LYS A 206 -25.62 5.49 28.33
C LYS A 206 -25.88 4.86 29.68
N THR A 207 -25.30 3.67 29.87
CA THR A 207 -25.24 2.99 31.16
C THR A 207 -23.78 2.64 31.45
N VAL A 208 -23.37 2.66 32.72
CA VAL A 208 -22.01 2.29 33.11
C VAL A 208 -22.06 0.91 33.74
N VAL A 209 -21.36 -0.04 33.14
CA VAL A 209 -21.24 -1.43 33.61
C VAL A 209 -19.76 -1.76 33.69
N ASN A 210 -19.27 -2.15 34.89
CA ASN A 210 -17.86 -2.49 35.12
C ASN A 210 -16.88 -1.40 34.62
N ASP A 211 -17.11 -0.14 35.00
CA ASP A 211 -16.33 1.04 34.56
C ASP A 211 -16.30 1.29 33.05
N LYS A 212 -17.18 0.62 32.29
CA LYS A 212 -17.34 0.85 30.84
C LYS A 212 -18.70 1.43 30.51
N THR A 213 -18.69 2.43 29.64
CA THR A 213 -19.90 3.02 29.06
C THR A 213 -20.45 2.10 27.97
N VAL A 214 -21.68 1.65 28.16
CA VAL A 214 -22.46 0.92 27.17
C VAL A 214 -23.53 1.87 26.61
N TRP A 215 -23.43 2.13 25.31
CA TRP A 215 -24.35 2.99 24.58
C TRP A 215 -25.55 2.20 24.07
N GLN A 216 -26.74 2.74 24.29
CA GLN A 216 -28.00 2.18 23.80
C GLN A 216 -28.70 3.21 22.90
N PRO A 217 -29.45 2.76 21.88
CA PRO A 217 -30.33 3.63 21.12
C PRO A 217 -31.30 4.32 22.07
N GLY A 218 -31.35 5.65 22.04
CA GLY A 218 -32.37 6.41 22.77
C GLY A 218 -33.59 6.69 21.90
N GLU A 219 -34.35 7.72 22.28
CA GLU A 219 -35.48 8.18 21.47
C GLU A 219 -35.02 8.62 20.08
N SER A 220 -35.88 8.39 19.07
CA SER A 220 -35.60 8.84 17.71
C SER A 220 -35.37 10.35 17.68
N MET A 221 -34.36 10.79 16.94
CA MET A 221 -34.12 12.20 16.62
C MET A 221 -35.36 12.85 15.96
N TRP A 222 -36.21 12.06 15.31
CA TRP A 222 -37.42 12.53 14.64
C TRP A 222 -38.70 12.33 15.46
N SER A 223 -38.63 11.90 16.73
CA SER A 223 -39.81 11.90 17.60
C SER A 223 -40.32 13.33 17.79
N PHE A 224 -41.64 13.50 17.93
CA PHE A 224 -42.27 14.81 18.08
C PHE A 224 -41.66 15.63 19.24
N SER A 225 -41.32 14.96 20.35
CA SER A 225 -40.64 15.55 21.52
C SER A 225 -39.26 16.14 21.18
N ASN A 226 -38.59 15.63 20.15
CA ASN A 226 -37.21 15.96 19.83
C ASN A 226 -37.05 16.87 18.60
N VAL A 227 -38.09 17.08 17.78
CA VAL A 227 -37.98 17.79 16.48
C VAL A 227 -37.26 19.14 16.60
N PHE A 228 -37.63 20.01 17.55
CA PHE A 228 -36.98 21.31 17.69
C PHE A 228 -35.51 21.20 18.12
N LYS A 229 -35.20 20.29 19.05
CA LYS A 229 -33.81 19.99 19.45
C LYS A 229 -33.01 19.48 18.26
N SER A 230 -33.63 18.66 17.40
CA SER A 230 -33.01 18.08 16.21
C SER A 230 -32.71 19.11 15.15
N LEU A 231 -33.65 20.02 14.87
CA LEU A 231 -33.41 21.14 13.95
C LEU A 231 -32.28 22.05 14.45
N PHE A 232 -32.26 22.34 15.75
CA PHE A 232 -31.19 23.13 16.36
C PHE A 232 -29.82 22.42 16.28
N MET A 233 -29.77 21.12 16.54
CA MET A 233 -28.55 20.32 16.39
C MET A 233 -28.05 20.27 14.95
N ILE A 234 -28.94 20.12 13.97
CA ILE A 234 -28.59 20.19 12.54
C ILE A 234 -28.00 21.54 12.19
N PHE A 235 -28.61 22.63 12.67
CA PHE A 235 -28.11 23.99 12.45
C PHE A 235 -26.70 24.19 13.03
N ILE A 236 -26.46 23.76 14.27
CA ILE A 236 -25.11 23.80 14.87
C ILE A 236 -24.12 22.95 14.07
N ALA A 237 -24.50 21.73 13.70
CA ALA A 237 -23.65 20.83 12.94
C ALA A 237 -23.29 21.40 11.57
N PHE A 238 -24.22 22.11 10.93
CA PHE A 238 -24.01 22.79 9.65
C PHE A 238 -23.07 23.99 9.80
N ILE A 239 -23.23 24.83 10.83
CA ILE A 239 -22.30 25.92 11.12
C ILE A 239 -20.90 25.36 11.41
N ALA A 240 -20.80 24.34 12.26
CA ALA A 240 -19.51 23.70 12.56
C ALA A 240 -18.86 23.12 11.31
N TRP A 241 -19.68 22.54 10.41
CA TRP A 241 -19.20 22.02 9.14
C TRP A 241 -18.67 23.13 8.22
N LEU A 242 -19.35 24.27 8.10
CA LEU A 242 -18.90 25.42 7.31
C LEU A 242 -17.65 26.08 7.89
N CYS A 243 -17.61 26.31 9.21
CA CYS A 243 -16.53 27.07 9.86
C CYS A 243 -15.23 26.28 9.97
N VAL A 244 -15.29 24.99 10.29
CA VAL A 244 -14.10 24.18 10.60
C VAL A 244 -14.13 22.81 9.91
N GLY A 245 -15.32 22.24 9.69
CA GLY A 245 -15.50 20.92 9.09
C GLY A 245 -14.87 20.80 7.71
N ILE A 246 -15.36 21.55 6.72
CA ILE A 246 -14.93 21.43 5.33
C ILE A 246 -13.47 21.84 5.11
N GLY A 247 -12.97 22.83 5.86
CA GLY A 247 -11.61 23.36 5.68
C GLY A 247 -10.52 22.55 6.38
N ILE A 248 -10.82 21.97 7.54
CA ILE A 248 -9.79 21.36 8.41
C ILE A 248 -10.15 19.92 8.75
N ILE A 249 -11.30 19.69 9.40
CA ILE A 249 -11.59 18.38 10.00
C ILE A 249 -11.79 17.31 8.93
N VAL A 250 -12.62 17.58 7.92
CA VAL A 250 -12.93 16.61 6.85
C VAL A 250 -11.67 16.28 6.03
N PRO A 251 -10.87 17.25 5.53
CA PRO A 251 -9.62 16.94 4.83
C PRO A 251 -8.62 16.17 5.69
N PHE A 252 -8.44 16.55 6.96
CA PHE A 252 -7.54 15.86 7.88
C PHE A 252 -7.97 14.42 8.15
N MET A 253 -9.26 14.20 8.44
CA MET A 253 -9.81 12.85 8.63
C MET A 253 -9.72 12.02 7.36
N THR A 254 -9.95 12.61 6.20
CA THR A 254 -9.82 11.95 4.89
C THR A 254 -8.39 11.48 4.66
N PHE A 255 -7.40 12.37 4.85
CA PHE A 255 -5.99 12.05 4.67
C PHE A 255 -5.52 10.95 5.64
N THR A 256 -5.81 11.12 6.93
CA THR A 256 -5.40 10.15 7.95
C THR A 256 -6.10 8.80 7.80
N THR A 257 -7.37 8.77 7.39
CA THR A 257 -8.10 7.53 7.04
C THR A 257 -7.42 6.81 5.87
N ALA A 258 -7.06 7.56 4.82
CA ALA A 258 -6.38 7.02 3.64
C ALA A 258 -5.02 6.41 4.00
N VAL A 259 -4.19 7.17 4.73
CA VAL A 259 -2.87 6.73 5.20
C VAL A 259 -2.99 5.50 6.11
N TYR A 260 -3.86 5.55 7.13
CA TYR A 260 -4.06 4.43 8.04
C TYR A 260 -4.46 3.15 7.32
N SER A 261 -5.38 3.24 6.36
CA SER A 261 -5.90 2.06 5.65
C SER A 261 -4.90 1.44 4.68
N ILE A 262 -3.86 2.18 4.26
CA ILE A 262 -2.74 1.66 3.46
C ILE A 262 -1.69 1.01 4.36
N LEU A 263 -1.43 1.59 5.54
CA LEU A 263 -0.39 1.13 6.46
C LEU A 263 -0.86 -0.04 7.35
N MET A 264 -2.13 -0.07 7.74
CA MET A 264 -2.68 -1.08 8.66
C MET A 264 -2.32 -2.53 8.26
N PRO A 265 -2.45 -2.95 6.99
CA PRO A 265 -2.11 -4.31 6.60
C PRO A 265 -0.64 -4.68 6.85
N MET A 266 0.28 -3.71 6.83
CA MET A 266 1.71 -3.96 7.07
C MET A 266 2.01 -4.41 8.50
N PHE A 267 1.12 -4.09 9.44
CA PHE A 267 1.23 -4.52 10.83
C PHE A 267 0.60 -5.89 11.09
N MET A 268 -0.15 -6.44 10.14
CA MET A 268 -0.70 -7.79 10.28
C MET A 268 0.43 -8.82 10.18
N GLU A 269 0.31 -9.91 10.93
CA GLU A 269 1.31 -10.96 10.98
C GLU A 269 0.73 -12.29 10.49
N ALA A 270 1.55 -13.03 9.74
CA ALA A 270 1.27 -14.39 9.33
C ALA A 270 2.31 -15.36 9.89
N ASN A 271 2.06 -16.65 9.71
CA ASN A 271 3.03 -17.71 9.93
C ASN A 271 3.23 -18.50 8.64
N VAL A 272 4.46 -18.96 8.40
CA VAL A 272 4.74 -19.82 7.25
C VAL A 272 4.25 -21.24 7.54
N LYS A 273 3.31 -21.73 6.73
CA LYS A 273 2.74 -23.07 6.86
C LYS A 273 3.84 -24.13 6.76
N GLY A 274 3.84 -25.09 7.68
CA GLY A 274 4.83 -26.17 7.76
C GLY A 274 6.05 -25.87 8.64
N SER A 275 6.46 -24.61 8.81
CA SER A 275 7.55 -24.24 9.75
C SER A 275 7.09 -23.47 10.99
N GLY A 276 5.93 -22.82 10.93
CA GLY A 276 5.42 -21.97 12.01
C GLY A 276 6.23 -20.69 12.22
N LYS A 277 7.19 -20.37 11.33
CA LYS A 277 8.00 -19.16 11.45
C LYS A 277 7.13 -17.91 11.22
N PRO A 278 7.31 -16.85 12.03
CA PRO A 278 6.59 -15.60 11.82
C PRO A 278 6.97 -14.97 10.48
N TYR A 279 5.97 -14.46 9.78
CA TYR A 279 6.11 -13.80 8.50
C TYR A 279 5.41 -12.44 8.59
N THR A 280 6.22 -11.39 8.52
CA THR A 280 5.77 -10.00 8.63
C THR A 280 6.06 -9.24 7.33
N PHE A 281 5.67 -7.96 7.27
CA PHE A 281 6.06 -7.09 6.16
C PHE A 281 7.59 -7.04 5.96
N SER A 282 8.38 -7.05 7.03
CA SER A 282 9.85 -7.07 6.94
C SER A 282 10.36 -8.35 6.29
N SER A 283 9.75 -9.51 6.61
CA SER A 283 10.04 -10.77 5.93
C SER A 283 9.72 -10.67 4.44
N ALA A 284 8.56 -10.11 4.09
CA ALA A 284 8.16 -9.91 2.69
C ALA A 284 9.14 -9.00 1.92
N LEU A 285 9.61 -7.92 2.54
CA LEU A 285 10.58 -7.01 1.93
C LEU A 285 11.92 -7.69 1.65
N LEU A 286 12.43 -8.47 2.61
CA LEU A 286 13.67 -9.24 2.41
C LEU A 286 13.49 -10.32 1.35
N ASP A 287 12.34 -10.98 1.33
CA ASP A 287 12.03 -12.00 0.35
C ASP A 287 11.89 -11.43 -1.06
N VAL A 288 11.44 -10.18 -1.24
CA VAL A 288 11.48 -9.51 -2.54
C VAL A 288 12.91 -9.48 -3.10
N PHE A 289 13.90 -9.08 -2.29
CA PHE A 289 15.31 -9.06 -2.73
C PHE A 289 15.87 -10.46 -3.02
N LYS A 290 15.30 -11.51 -2.42
CA LYS A 290 15.72 -12.90 -2.64
C LYS A 290 15.05 -13.53 -3.86
N TYR A 291 13.72 -13.53 -3.90
CA TYR A 291 12.92 -14.22 -4.90
C TYR A 291 12.78 -13.44 -6.22
N LYS A 292 12.94 -12.11 -6.18
CA LYS A 292 12.81 -11.24 -7.37
C LYS A 292 14.14 -10.58 -7.77
N ILE A 293 15.28 -11.09 -7.26
CA ILE A 293 16.61 -10.55 -7.53
C ILE A 293 16.90 -10.36 -9.02
N SER A 294 16.51 -11.31 -9.87
CA SER A 294 16.74 -11.23 -11.31
C SER A 294 16.05 -10.03 -11.95
N VAL A 295 14.78 -9.79 -11.60
CA VAL A 295 14.01 -8.64 -12.09
C VAL A 295 14.61 -7.33 -11.60
N ILE A 296 14.98 -7.27 -10.31
CA ILE A 296 15.67 -6.11 -9.72
C ILE A 296 16.96 -5.83 -10.49
N MET A 297 17.76 -6.85 -10.77
CA MET A 297 19.02 -6.67 -11.49
C MET A 297 18.82 -6.18 -12.92
N TYR A 298 17.84 -6.68 -13.67
CA TYR A 298 17.56 -6.13 -15.00
C TYR A 298 17.23 -4.63 -14.97
N ILE A 299 16.47 -4.18 -13.97
CA ILE A 299 16.12 -2.77 -13.80
C ILE A 299 17.36 -1.95 -13.41
N VAL A 300 18.19 -2.45 -12.50
CA VAL A 300 19.46 -1.81 -12.10
C VAL A 300 20.40 -1.67 -13.29
N THR A 301 20.56 -2.73 -14.10
CA THR A 301 21.36 -2.67 -15.32
C THR A 301 20.83 -1.62 -16.28
N TYR A 302 19.52 -1.54 -16.47
CA TYR A 302 18.90 -0.53 -17.32
C TYR A 302 19.25 0.90 -16.85
N TYR A 303 19.19 1.17 -15.54
CA TYR A 303 19.63 2.47 -14.98
C TYR A 303 21.12 2.74 -15.18
N MET A 304 21.97 1.72 -15.01
CA MET A 304 23.41 1.88 -15.27
C MET A 304 23.69 2.23 -16.73
N ILE A 305 23.08 1.52 -17.69
CA ILE A 305 23.27 1.74 -19.12
C ILE A 305 22.74 3.11 -19.54
N THR A 306 21.52 3.47 -19.12
CA THR A 306 20.92 4.77 -19.46
C THR A 306 21.65 5.94 -18.80
N GLY A 307 22.11 5.76 -17.55
CA GLY A 307 22.96 6.74 -16.87
C GLY A 307 24.31 6.91 -17.57
N ALA A 308 24.91 5.82 -18.07
CA ALA A 308 26.16 5.88 -18.80
C ALA A 308 26.00 6.65 -20.12
N TYR A 309 24.90 6.39 -20.84
CA TYR A 309 24.56 7.13 -22.06
C TYR A 309 24.41 8.64 -21.79
N SER A 310 23.66 9.02 -20.77
CA SER A 310 23.37 10.44 -20.50
C SER A 310 24.58 11.24 -20.02
N ASN A 311 25.60 10.60 -19.44
CA ASN A 311 26.75 11.29 -18.83
C ASN A 311 28.07 11.11 -19.58
N PHE A 312 28.22 10.04 -20.38
CA PHE A 312 29.48 9.70 -21.05
C PHE A 312 29.28 9.34 -22.55
N GLY A 313 28.05 9.32 -23.04
CA GLY A 313 27.73 9.05 -24.44
C GLY A 313 27.76 7.57 -24.84
N SER A 314 27.74 7.33 -26.15
CA SER A 314 27.54 6.00 -26.76
C SER A 314 28.66 5.02 -26.46
N THR A 315 29.93 5.46 -26.38
CA THR A 315 31.07 4.58 -26.10
C THR A 315 30.97 3.92 -24.73
N ALA A 316 30.69 4.71 -23.68
CA ALA A 316 30.52 4.19 -22.32
C ALA A 316 29.27 3.31 -22.17
N THR A 317 28.25 3.57 -22.99
CA THR A 317 27.05 2.72 -23.10
C THR A 317 27.42 1.35 -23.64
N GLY A 318 28.23 1.31 -24.71
CA GLY A 318 28.74 0.05 -25.28
C GLY A 318 29.55 -0.77 -24.28
N VAL A 319 30.44 -0.11 -23.52
CA VAL A 319 31.20 -0.77 -22.44
C VAL A 319 30.29 -1.33 -21.34
N SER A 320 29.31 -0.53 -20.90
CA SER A 320 28.31 -0.96 -19.90
C SER A 320 27.49 -2.18 -20.38
N PHE A 321 27.16 -2.21 -21.67
CA PHE A 321 26.42 -3.34 -22.27
C PHE A 321 27.27 -4.62 -22.32
N ILE A 322 28.55 -4.52 -22.68
CA ILE A 322 29.47 -5.66 -22.64
C ILE A 322 29.61 -6.20 -21.21
N ALA A 323 29.78 -5.29 -20.22
CA ALA A 323 29.84 -5.67 -18.81
C ALA A 323 28.56 -6.40 -18.35
N PHE A 324 27.38 -5.93 -18.79
CA PHE A 324 26.12 -6.62 -18.55
C PHE A 324 26.11 -8.05 -19.12
N ILE A 325 26.52 -8.25 -20.38
CA ILE A 325 26.58 -9.58 -20.99
C ILE A 325 27.49 -10.51 -20.18
N ILE A 326 28.66 -10.02 -19.77
CA ILE A 326 29.58 -10.79 -18.92
C ILE A 326 28.89 -11.18 -17.61
N LEU A 327 28.30 -10.22 -16.88
CA LEU A 327 27.62 -10.54 -15.63
C LEU A 327 26.43 -11.49 -15.85
N PHE A 328 25.67 -11.35 -16.93
CA PHE A 328 24.52 -12.20 -17.25
C PHE A 328 24.92 -13.69 -17.37
N PHE A 329 26.01 -14.00 -18.07
CA PHE A 329 26.46 -15.37 -18.26
C PHE A 329 27.24 -15.92 -17.04
N PHE A 330 28.04 -15.10 -16.38
CA PHE A 330 28.98 -15.55 -15.36
C PHE A 330 28.47 -15.43 -13.91
N THR A 331 27.31 -14.80 -13.69
CA THR A 331 26.74 -14.66 -12.34
C THR A 331 25.34 -15.27 -12.24
N ASN A 332 24.92 -15.56 -11.01
CA ASN A 332 23.58 -16.11 -10.76
C ASN A 332 22.53 -15.02 -10.50
N ILE A 333 22.93 -13.75 -10.40
CA ILE A 333 22.04 -12.65 -10.02
C ILE A 333 20.97 -12.32 -11.09
N TYR A 334 21.15 -12.74 -12.34
CA TYR A 334 20.16 -12.58 -13.42
C TYR A 334 19.29 -13.83 -13.64
N LYS A 335 19.59 -14.95 -12.97
CA LYS A 335 18.81 -16.19 -13.07
C LYS A 335 17.66 -16.16 -12.06
N ALA A 336 16.53 -16.75 -12.43
CA ALA A 336 15.41 -16.90 -11.51
C ALA A 336 15.86 -17.69 -10.27
N TYR A 337 15.48 -17.20 -9.08
CA TYR A 337 15.82 -17.87 -7.83
C TYR A 337 15.20 -19.26 -7.80
N LYS A 338 15.97 -20.28 -7.41
CA LYS A 338 15.48 -21.63 -7.20
C LYS A 338 15.30 -21.85 -5.70
N PRO A 339 14.07 -22.06 -5.21
CA PRO A 339 13.85 -22.31 -3.79
C PRO A 339 14.62 -23.53 -3.31
N ALA A 340 15.27 -23.42 -2.16
CA ALA A 340 15.91 -24.51 -1.45
C ALA A 340 14.96 -25.14 -0.42
N ALA A 341 15.24 -26.36 0.04
CA ALA A 341 14.41 -27.04 1.05
C ALA A 341 14.17 -26.22 2.33
N LYS A 342 15.15 -25.38 2.72
CA LYS A 342 15.06 -24.48 3.89
C LYS A 342 14.05 -23.33 3.72
N ASP A 343 13.60 -23.07 2.50
CA ASP A 343 12.75 -21.94 2.15
C ASP A 343 11.26 -22.24 2.31
N THR A 344 10.90 -23.46 2.73
CA THR A 344 9.51 -23.90 2.98
C THR A 344 8.55 -23.69 1.81
N ALA A 345 9.11 -23.48 0.61
CA ALA A 345 8.35 -23.29 -0.62
C ALA A 345 7.81 -24.64 -1.10
N THR A 346 6.51 -24.71 -1.37
CA THR A 346 5.84 -25.93 -1.83
C THR A 346 5.50 -25.82 -3.31
N PHE A 347 5.44 -26.96 -4.00
CA PHE A 347 5.02 -27.04 -5.40
C PHE A 347 3.52 -26.73 -5.53
N GLY A 348 3.15 -25.91 -6.51
CA GLY A 348 1.76 -25.66 -6.87
C GLY A 348 1.53 -24.24 -7.37
N TRP A 349 0.48 -24.07 -8.18
CA TRP A 349 -0.07 -22.76 -8.47
C TRP A 349 -0.99 -22.37 -7.32
N GLY A 350 -0.72 -21.24 -6.69
CA GLY A 350 -1.70 -20.60 -5.85
C GLY A 350 -2.89 -20.17 -6.69
N LYS A 351 -4.03 -20.84 -6.53
CA LYS A 351 -5.30 -20.32 -7.03
C LYS A 351 -5.69 -19.19 -6.12
N TYR A 352 -6.00 -18.03 -6.70
CA TYR A 352 -6.57 -16.94 -5.93
C TYR A 352 -7.94 -17.37 -5.39
N GLU A 353 -8.06 -17.39 -4.08
CA GLU A 353 -9.31 -17.62 -3.34
C GLU A 353 -9.31 -16.70 -2.12
N GLN A 354 -10.39 -15.94 -1.96
CA GLN A 354 -10.56 -15.02 -0.84
C GLN A 354 -11.29 -15.73 0.30
N ALA A 355 -10.83 -15.55 1.53
CA ALA A 355 -11.51 -16.05 2.72
C ALA A 355 -12.90 -15.42 2.85
N ASN A 356 -13.93 -16.23 3.14
CA ASN A 356 -15.21 -15.69 3.56
C ASN A 356 -15.10 -15.15 5.00
N LYS A 357 -15.84 -14.07 5.28
CA LYS A 357 -15.91 -13.43 6.60
C LYS A 357 -17.35 -13.20 6.99
N GLU A 358 -17.77 -13.84 8.05
CA GLU A 358 -19.09 -13.67 8.63
C GLU A 358 -18.99 -13.04 10.01
N CYS A 359 -19.99 -12.23 10.35
CA CYS A 359 -20.14 -11.67 11.68
C CYS A 359 -21.53 -12.10 12.14
N LYS A 360 -21.56 -13.14 12.98
CA LYS A 360 -22.77 -13.78 13.49
C LYS A 360 -22.98 -13.39 14.94
#